data_AF-A0A553DAZ3-F1
#
_entry.id   AF-A0A553DAZ3-F1
#
_cell.length_a   1.000
_cell.length_b   1.000
_cell.length_c   1.000
_cell.angle_alpha   90.00
_cell.angle_beta   90.00
_cell.angle_gamma   90.00
#
_symmetry.space_group_name_H-M   'P 1'
#
loop_
_entity.id
_entity.type
_entity.pdbx_description
1 polymer ?
#
loop_
_entity_poly.entity_id
_entity_poly.type
_entity_poly.pdbx_seq_one_letter_code
_entity_poly.pdbx_strand_id
1 'polypeptide(L)'
;MKKYFLIPQPPISEKLTFLVDEMNDHKTFGVTDDWDKFEYNLNLIGKDFKQDLEIGLSFLEKGITEVIDLGRYIAVVELKKDKSKGEINFFDTTIDLSREELYNRINIRYSKNIAEIFINIYDLMRSGSSPSFDNVELFLPLES
;
A
#
# COMPACT_ATOMS: atom_id res chain seq x y z
N MET A 1 4.09 -15.14 19.75
CA MET A 1 4.10 -14.25 18.57
C MET A 1 4.53 -12.86 19.04
N LYS A 2 5.55 -12.28 18.40
CA LYS A 2 6.09 -10.96 18.75
C LYS A 2 5.11 -9.91 18.22
N LYS A 3 4.69 -9.01 19.10
CA LYS A 3 3.71 -7.95 18.83
C LYS A 3 4.45 -6.73 18.27
N TYR A 4 4.30 -6.44 16.98
CA TYR A 4 4.96 -5.30 16.29
C TYR A 4 4.44 -3.90 16.68
N PHE A 5 3.60 -3.81 17.73
CA PHE A 5 2.96 -2.58 18.25
C PHE A 5 3.92 -1.59 18.93
N LEU A 6 5.25 -1.72 18.78
CA LEU A 6 6.23 -1.00 19.60
C LEU A 6 7.26 -0.19 18.80
N ILE A 7 7.06 0.05 17.51
CA ILE A 7 7.80 1.13 16.84
C ILE A 7 7.07 2.44 17.18
N PRO A 8 7.65 3.32 18.00
CA PRO A 8 7.05 4.62 18.28
C PRO A 8 6.88 5.33 16.93
N GLN A 9 5.65 5.73 16.61
CA GLN A 9 5.47 6.69 15.53
C GLN A 9 6.23 7.94 15.95
N PRO A 10 7.11 8.45 15.08
CA PRO A 10 7.84 9.63 15.45
C PRO A 10 6.88 10.82 15.62
N PRO A 11 7.27 11.87 16.36
CA PRO A 11 6.41 13.03 16.57
C PRO A 11 5.95 13.59 15.21
N ILE A 12 4.80 14.28 15.20
CA ILE A 12 4.01 14.82 14.06
C ILE A 12 4.83 15.57 12.97
N SER A 13 6.14 15.76 13.16
CA SER A 13 7.15 16.26 12.23
C SER A 13 7.90 15.21 11.39
N GLU A 14 7.63 13.92 11.53
CA GLU A 14 8.36 12.83 10.84
C GLU A 14 7.41 11.97 9.98
N LYS A 15 7.97 11.34 8.94
CA LYS A 15 7.22 10.62 7.90
C LYS A 15 6.38 9.48 8.49
N LEU A 16 5.20 9.22 7.94
CA LEU A 16 4.41 8.02 8.23
C LEU A 16 5.18 6.78 7.75
N THR A 17 5.43 5.85 8.68
CA THR A 17 6.23 4.65 8.39
C THR A 17 5.32 3.44 8.21
N PHE A 18 5.26 2.91 7.00
CA PHE A 18 4.57 1.65 6.68
C PHE A 18 5.51 0.47 6.83
N LEU A 19 5.00 -0.64 7.39
CA LEU A 19 5.77 -1.85 7.63
C LEU A 19 5.62 -2.81 6.46
N VAL A 20 6.74 -3.37 6.01
CA VAL A 20 6.79 -4.34 4.92
C VAL A 20 7.49 -5.64 5.35
N ASP A 21 7.18 -6.72 4.65
CA ASP A 21 7.83 -8.03 4.77
C ASP A 21 8.97 -8.16 3.76
N GLU A 22 8.81 -7.56 2.58
CA GLU A 22 9.85 -7.51 1.55
C GLU A 22 9.89 -6.11 0.93
N MET A 23 11.09 -5.70 0.50
CA MET A 23 11.31 -4.43 -0.19
C MET A 23 12.48 -4.59 -1.15
N ASN A 24 12.41 -3.96 -2.33
CA ASN A 24 13.52 -3.97 -3.26
C ASN A 24 14.66 -3.03 -2.81
N ASP A 25 15.86 -3.22 -3.38
CA ASP A 25 17.06 -2.46 -3.02
C ASP A 25 16.89 -0.93 -3.15
N HIS A 26 16.08 -0.51 -4.12
CA HIS A 26 15.81 0.90 -4.41
C HIS A 26 14.66 1.49 -3.58
N LYS A 27 13.99 0.70 -2.74
CA LYS A 27 12.82 1.08 -1.93
C LYS A 27 11.66 1.65 -2.75
N THR A 28 11.58 1.28 -4.03
CA THR A 28 10.53 1.68 -4.95
C THR A 28 9.36 0.70 -4.98
N PHE A 29 9.57 -0.50 -4.42
CA PHE A 29 8.54 -1.50 -4.26
C PHE A 29 8.69 -2.18 -2.91
N GLY A 30 7.56 -2.39 -2.23
CA GLY A 30 7.50 -3.22 -1.02
C GLY A 30 6.17 -3.95 -0.92
N VAL A 31 6.15 -5.03 -0.16
CA VAL A 31 4.96 -5.84 0.06
C VAL A 31 4.87 -6.24 1.54
N THR A 32 3.66 -6.31 2.07
CA THR A 32 3.39 -6.97 3.34
C THR A 32 2.23 -7.95 3.20
N ASP A 33 2.40 -9.13 3.78
CA ASP A 33 1.38 -10.17 3.95
C ASP A 33 1.30 -10.71 5.38
N ASP A 34 2.20 -10.29 6.28
CA ASP A 34 2.07 -10.48 7.72
C ASP A 34 0.85 -9.72 8.25
N TRP A 35 -0.03 -10.44 8.95
CA TRP A 35 -1.31 -9.88 9.38
C TRP A 35 -1.18 -8.73 10.40
N ASP A 36 -0.17 -8.77 11.28
CA ASP A 36 0.02 -7.71 12.28
C ASP A 36 0.52 -6.43 11.59
N LYS A 37 1.43 -6.54 10.63
CA LYS A 37 1.88 -5.41 9.80
C LYS A 37 0.78 -4.87 8.88
N PHE A 38 -0.02 -5.76 8.30
CA PHE A 38 -1.19 -5.42 7.50
C PHE A 38 -2.19 -4.57 8.30
N GLU A 39 -2.60 -5.03 9.49
CA GLU A 39 -3.51 -4.30 10.36
C GLU A 39 -2.91 -2.98 10.86
N TYR A 40 -1.62 -2.96 11.19
CA TYR A 40 -0.91 -1.74 11.53
C TYR A 40 -0.98 -0.72 10.37
N ASN A 41 -0.68 -1.14 9.15
CA ASN A 41 -0.70 -0.28 7.97
C ASN A 41 -2.13 0.22 7.69
N LEU A 42 -3.16 -0.62 7.77
CA LEU A 42 -4.56 -0.18 7.62
C LEU A 42 -4.94 0.90 8.63
N ASN A 43 -4.51 0.75 9.89
CA ASN A 43 -4.77 1.76 10.92
C ASN A 43 -4.02 3.08 10.61
N LEU A 44 -2.85 3.01 9.97
CA LEU A 44 -2.07 4.18 9.56
C LEU A 44 -2.69 4.90 8.36
N ILE A 45 -3.25 4.15 7.39
CA ILE A 45 -3.98 4.71 6.24
C ILE A 45 -5.18 5.53 6.72
N GLY A 46 -5.94 5.00 7.68
CA GLY A 46 -7.01 5.74 8.33
C GLY A 46 -8.24 4.88 8.65
N LYS A 47 -8.99 5.32 9.65
CA LYS A 47 -10.19 4.61 10.14
C LYS A 47 -11.31 4.56 9.09
N ASP A 48 -11.47 5.63 8.30
CA ASP A 48 -12.52 5.71 7.29
C ASP A 48 -12.28 4.68 6.18
N PHE A 49 -11.04 4.59 5.68
CA PHE A 49 -10.65 3.58 4.69
C PHE A 49 -10.84 2.15 5.22
N LYS A 50 -10.46 1.90 6.49
CA LYS A 50 -10.68 0.60 7.12
C LYS A 50 -12.17 0.24 7.17
N GLN A 51 -13.02 1.20 7.49
CA GLN A 51 -14.47 1.00 7.52
C GLN A 51 -15.01 0.70 6.11
N ASP A 52 -14.56 1.43 5.09
CA ASP A 52 -14.97 1.18 3.70
C ASP A 52 -14.56 -0.22 3.23
N LEU A 53 -13.36 -0.68 3.58
CA LEU A 53 -12.91 -2.05 3.31
C LEU A 53 -13.82 -3.09 3.99
N GLU A 54 -14.19 -2.90 5.26
CA GLU A 54 -15.08 -3.81 5.99
C GLU A 54 -16.49 -3.85 5.42
N ILE A 55 -17.01 -2.69 5.00
CA ILE A 55 -18.29 -2.58 4.30
C ILE A 55 -18.20 -3.34 2.97
N GLY A 56 -17.20 -3.07 2.14
CA GLY A 56 -17.05 -3.73 0.84
C GLY A 56 -16.88 -5.25 0.94
N LEU A 57 -16.12 -5.74 1.91
CA LEU A 57 -16.01 -7.18 2.22
C LEU A 57 -17.36 -7.85 2.53
N SER A 58 -18.29 -7.11 3.12
CA SER A 58 -19.62 -7.63 3.46
C SER A 58 -20.47 -7.88 2.21
N PHE A 59 -20.22 -7.15 1.12
CA PHE A 59 -20.97 -7.27 -0.14
C PHE A 59 -20.30 -8.18 -1.18
N LEU A 60 -18.98 -8.36 -1.11
CA LEU A 60 -18.23 -9.12 -2.11
C LEU A 60 -18.08 -10.59 -1.72
N GLU A 61 -18.10 -11.49 -2.70
CA GLU A 61 -18.02 -12.95 -2.46
C GLU A 61 -16.59 -13.47 -2.30
N LYS A 62 -15.62 -12.86 -2.98
CA LYS A 62 -14.23 -13.37 -3.02
C LYS A 62 -13.29 -12.61 -2.08
N GLY A 63 -13.59 -11.35 -1.80
CA GLY A 63 -12.70 -10.42 -1.13
C GLY A 63 -12.76 -9.06 -1.82
N ILE A 64 -11.88 -8.16 -1.41
CA ILE A 64 -11.79 -6.80 -1.93
C ILE A 64 -10.35 -6.49 -2.35
N THR A 65 -10.22 -5.70 -3.41
CA THR A 65 -8.95 -5.14 -3.85
C THR A 65 -9.18 -3.65 -4.05
N GLU A 66 -8.47 -2.82 -3.29
CA GLU A 66 -8.56 -1.36 -3.36
C GLU A 66 -7.21 -0.75 -3.72
N VAL A 67 -7.23 0.43 -4.36
CA VAL A 67 -6.03 1.19 -4.68
C VAL A 67 -6.12 2.55 -4.01
N ILE A 68 -5.07 2.94 -3.30
CA ILE A 68 -5.03 4.18 -2.53
C ILE A 68 -3.70 4.92 -2.72
N ASP A 69 -3.76 6.25 -2.82
CA ASP A 69 -2.58 7.11 -2.78
C ASP A 69 -2.10 7.34 -1.33
N LEU A 70 -0.80 7.21 -1.14
CA LEU A 70 -0.11 7.40 0.15
C LEU A 70 1.07 8.38 -0.05
N GLY A 71 0.81 9.51 -0.70
CA GLY A 71 1.80 10.55 -0.94
C GLY A 71 2.84 10.20 -1.99
N ARG A 72 3.94 9.51 -1.62
CA ARG A 72 4.95 9.01 -2.57
C ARG A 72 4.56 7.68 -3.20
N TYR A 73 3.87 6.85 -2.44
CA TYR A 73 3.51 5.49 -2.83
C TYR A 73 2.05 5.41 -3.25
N ILE A 74 1.74 4.50 -4.17
CA ILE A 74 0.40 3.97 -4.40
C ILE A 74 0.36 2.58 -3.77
N ALA A 75 -0.61 2.34 -2.89
CA ALA A 75 -0.81 1.02 -2.30
C ALA A 75 -1.97 0.29 -2.98
N VAL A 76 -1.77 -0.98 -3.32
CA VAL A 76 -2.84 -1.91 -3.68
C VAL A 76 -3.08 -2.83 -2.49
N VAL A 77 -4.27 -2.72 -1.89
CA VAL A 77 -4.70 -3.46 -0.70
C VAL A 77 -5.61 -4.60 -1.13
N GLU A 78 -5.23 -5.83 -0.82
CA GLU A 78 -6.02 -7.03 -1.07
C GLU A 78 -6.43 -7.68 0.24
N LEU A 79 -7.70 -8.04 0.37
CA LEU A 79 -8.19 -8.77 1.54
C LEU A 79 -9.24 -9.80 1.12
N LYS A 80 -8.99 -11.07 1.44
CA LYS A 80 -9.97 -12.13 1.21
C LYS A 80 -11.18 -11.99 2.12
N LYS A 81 -12.34 -12.45 1.65
CA LYS A 81 -13.60 -12.44 2.42
C LYS A 81 -13.49 -13.12 3.78
N ASP A 82 -12.80 -14.25 3.82
CA ASP A 82 -12.59 -15.05 5.03
C ASP A 82 -11.49 -14.48 5.95
N LYS A 83 -10.87 -13.36 5.58
CA LYS A 83 -9.72 -12.74 6.26
C LYS A 83 -8.55 -13.70 6.48
N SER A 84 -8.47 -14.79 5.68
CA SER A 84 -7.35 -15.74 5.74
C SER A 84 -6.07 -15.20 5.09
N LYS A 85 -6.21 -14.19 4.23
CA LYS A 85 -5.10 -13.50 3.57
C LYS A 85 -5.43 -12.02 3.42
N GLY A 86 -4.52 -11.17 3.89
CA GLY A 86 -4.42 -9.75 3.55
C GLY A 86 -3.04 -9.48 2.95
N GLU A 87 -2.97 -8.59 1.97
CA GLU A 87 -1.71 -8.20 1.34
C GLU A 87 -1.76 -6.72 0.96
N ILE A 88 -0.67 -5.97 1.18
CA ILE A 88 -0.54 -4.60 0.68
C ILE A 88 0.74 -4.51 -0.14
N ASN A 89 0.60 -4.10 -1.40
CA ASN A 89 1.72 -3.85 -2.31
C ASN A 89 1.89 -2.34 -2.48
N PHE A 90 3.08 -1.84 -2.21
CA PHE A 90 3.45 -0.42 -2.30
C PHE A 90 4.27 -0.17 -3.55
N PHE A 91 3.87 0.82 -4.35
CA PHE A 91 4.51 1.19 -5.60
C PHE A 91 4.89 2.67 -5.57
N ASP A 92 6.17 2.96 -5.69
CA ASP A 92 6.66 4.33 -5.72
C ASP A 92 6.25 5.04 -7.03
N THR A 93 5.69 6.24 -6.91
CA THR A 93 5.30 7.06 -8.06
C THR A 93 6.47 7.61 -8.85
N THR A 94 7.69 7.63 -8.28
CA THR A 94 8.90 8.09 -8.97
C THR A 94 9.61 7.02 -9.79
N ILE A 95 9.01 5.83 -9.93
CA ILE A 95 9.56 4.77 -10.77
C ILE A 95 9.67 5.27 -12.22
N ASP A 96 10.85 5.10 -12.83
CA ASP A 96 11.13 5.44 -14.22
C ASP A 96 10.61 4.34 -15.16
N LEU A 97 9.29 4.22 -15.23
CA LEU A 97 8.59 3.36 -16.19
C LEU A 97 7.66 4.20 -17.05
N SER A 98 7.47 3.77 -18.29
CA SER A 98 6.41 4.32 -19.12
C SER A 98 5.04 3.97 -18.54
N ARG A 99 4.05 4.83 -18.78
CA ARG A 99 2.65 4.59 -18.35
C ARG A 99 2.11 3.25 -18.84
N GLU A 100 2.40 2.89 -20.08
CA GLU A 100 1.97 1.62 -20.68
C GLU A 100 2.66 0.42 -20.01
N GLU A 101 3.96 0.52 -19.75
CA GLU A 101 4.69 -0.54 -19.08
C GLU A 101 4.19 -0.75 -17.64
N LEU A 102 3.94 0.34 -16.92
CA LEU A 102 3.39 0.29 -15.57
C LEU A 102 1.99 -0.35 -15.58
N TYR A 103 1.11 0.08 -16.49
CA TYR A 103 -0.23 -0.52 -16.65
C TYR A 103 -0.14 -2.03 -16.89
N ASN A 104 0.71 -2.46 -17.81
CA ASN A 104 0.88 -3.86 -18.15
C ASN A 104 1.40 -4.67 -16.96
N ARG A 105 2.36 -4.15 -16.19
CA ARG A 105 2.87 -4.81 -14.99
C ARG A 105 1.79 -4.98 -13.92
N ILE A 106 0.99 -3.95 -13.67
CA ILE A 106 -0.12 -4.01 -12.70
C ILE A 106 -1.20 -4.98 -13.19
N ASN A 107 -1.55 -4.94 -14.47
CA ASN A 107 -2.59 -5.80 -15.08
C ASN A 107 -2.17 -7.28 -15.20
N ILE A 108 -0.88 -7.62 -15.08
CA ILE A 108 -0.43 -9.01 -14.95
C ILE A 108 -0.85 -9.59 -13.59
N ARG A 109 -0.79 -8.77 -12.53
CA ARG A 109 -1.07 -9.21 -11.16
C ARG A 109 -2.54 -9.02 -10.76
N TYR A 110 -3.15 -7.94 -11.22
CA TYR A 110 -4.49 -7.52 -10.82
C TYR A 110 -5.45 -7.46 -12.00
N SER A 111 -6.74 -7.34 -11.70
CA SER A 111 -7.75 -7.17 -12.76
C SER A 111 -7.54 -5.87 -13.53
N LYS A 112 -8.05 -5.84 -14.77
CA LYS A 112 -8.05 -4.67 -15.65
C LYS A 112 -8.57 -3.40 -14.94
N ASN A 113 -9.64 -3.53 -14.16
CA ASN A 113 -10.23 -2.43 -13.42
C ASN A 113 -9.24 -1.84 -12.38
N ILE A 114 -8.52 -2.70 -11.66
CA ILE A 114 -7.51 -2.26 -10.68
C ILE A 114 -6.34 -1.57 -11.38
N ALA A 115 -5.89 -2.10 -12.52
CA ALA A 115 -4.84 -1.47 -13.31
C ALA A 115 -5.25 -0.09 -13.85
N GLU A 116 -6.52 0.08 -14.25
CA GLU A 116 -7.06 1.37 -14.68
C GLU A 116 -7.12 2.39 -13.53
N ILE A 117 -7.64 1.99 -12.36
CA ILE A 117 -7.68 2.84 -11.16
C ILE A 117 -6.26 3.26 -10.77
N PHE A 118 -5.33 2.30 -10.72
CA PHE A 118 -3.93 2.54 -10.37
C PHE A 118 -3.29 3.58 -11.29
N ILE A 119 -3.45 3.44 -12.61
CA ILE A 119 -2.84 4.38 -13.56
C ILE A 119 -3.49 5.77 -13.48
N ASN A 120 -4.80 5.85 -13.23
CA ASN A 120 -5.44 7.15 -13.02
C ASN A 120 -4.87 7.86 -11.79
N ILE A 121 -4.68 7.14 -10.68
CA ILE A 121 -4.03 7.67 -9.47
C ILE A 121 -2.58 8.07 -9.78
N TYR A 122 -1.84 7.23 -10.49
CA TYR A 122 -0.46 7.53 -10.90
C TYR A 122 -0.36 8.80 -11.73
N ASP A 123 -1.22 8.98 -12.73
CA ASP A 123 -1.26 10.17 -13.58
C ASP A 123 -1.57 11.44 -12.76
N LEU A 124 -2.48 11.35 -11.78
CA LEU A 124 -2.80 12.44 -10.86
C LEU A 124 -1.60 12.78 -9.97
N MET A 125 -0.98 11.77 -9.36
CA MET A 125 0.14 11.96 -8.43
C MET A 125 1.37 12.48 -9.14
N ARG A 126 1.74 11.95 -10.31
CA ARG A 126 2.92 12.37 -11.08
C ARG A 126 2.89 13.85 -11.47
N SER A 127 1.71 14.46 -11.53
CA SER A 127 1.56 15.90 -11.80
C SER A 127 1.85 16.80 -10.59
N GLY A 128 1.92 16.24 -9.37
CA GLY A 128 2.08 17.00 -8.12
C GLY A 128 3.04 16.42 -7.08
N SER A 129 3.55 15.19 -7.24
CA SER A 129 4.44 14.54 -6.29
C SER A 129 5.91 14.93 -6.55
N SER A 130 6.56 15.46 -5.52
CA SER A 130 8.01 15.68 -5.49
C SER A 130 8.59 15.00 -4.24
N PRO A 131 9.76 14.33 -4.33
CA PRO A 131 10.44 13.73 -3.19
C PRO A 131 10.69 14.71 -2.03
N SER A 132 10.69 16.02 -2.30
CA SER A 132 10.86 17.08 -1.31
C SER A 132 9.67 17.28 -0.36
N PHE A 133 8.50 16.74 -0.69
CA PHE A 133 7.28 16.79 0.14
C PHE A 133 6.87 15.41 0.64
N ASP A 134 7.78 14.45 0.57
CA ASP A 134 7.55 13.07 0.95
C ASP A 134 7.33 12.96 2.46
N ASN A 135 6.12 12.58 2.83
CA ASN A 135 5.68 12.38 4.20
C ASN A 135 5.51 10.89 4.54
N VAL A 136 5.99 9.97 3.69
CA VAL A 136 5.82 8.52 3.86
C VAL A 136 7.13 7.77 3.64
N GLU A 137 7.33 6.67 4.36
CA GLU A 137 8.44 5.74 4.12
C GLU A 137 8.04 4.27 4.34
N LEU A 138 8.74 3.36 3.67
CA LEU A 138 8.63 1.92 3.91
C LEU A 138 9.76 1.46 4.82
N PHE A 139 9.42 0.65 5.83
CA PHE A 139 10.37 0.09 6.78
C PHE A 139 10.28 -1.44 6.80
N LEU A 140 11.43 -2.07 6.61
CA LEU A 140 11.62 -3.52 6.74
C LEU A 140 12.17 -3.79 8.15
N PRO A 141 11.32 -4.17 9.13
CA PRO A 141 11.81 -4.48 10.47
C PRO A 141 12.71 -5.71 10.43
N LEU A 142 13.90 -5.60 11.01
CA LEU A 142 14.76 -6.76 11.21
C LEU A 142 14.08 -7.71 12.19
N GLU A 143 13.95 -8.98 11.81
CA GLU A 143 13.54 -10.05 12.74
C GLU A 143 14.61 -10.18 13.83
N SER A 144 14.41 -9.50 14.96
CA SER A 144 15.12 -9.77 16.22
C SER A 144 14.29 -10.72 17.06
#